data_AF-A0A7V8AE26-F1
#
_entry.id   AF-A0A7V8AE26-F1
#
_cell.length_a   1.000
_cell.length_b   1.000
_cell.length_c   1.000
_cell.angle_alpha   90.00
_cell.angle_beta   90.00
_cell.angle_gamma   90.00
#
_symmetry.space_group_name_H-M   'P 1'
#
loop_
_entity.id
_entity.type
_entity.pdbx_description
1 polymer ?
#
loop_
_entity_poly.entity_id
_entity_poly.type
_entity_poly.pdbx_seq_one_letter_code
_entity_poly.pdbx_strand_id
1 'polypeptide(L)'
;MKLYGMAQSLMGRLADARQAELTHAEFVGLLAADEQAHRDCKRLRRLLRRAHMKQDASLENIDYRRSRGLNVTSHLMEAASVPLNRGHFSESLLL
;
A
#
# COMPACT_ATOMS: atom_id res chain seq x y z
N MET A 1 -8.26 -12.80 23.40
CA MET A 1 -7.48 -12.14 22.33
C MET A 1 -6.40 -11.27 22.97
N LYS A 2 -5.19 -11.20 22.42
CA LYS A 2 -4.12 -10.30 22.89
C LYS A 2 -3.86 -9.24 21.80
N LEU A 3 -3.95 -7.95 22.14
CA LEU A 3 -3.94 -6.81 21.21
C LEU A 3 -2.56 -6.15 21.17
N TYR A 4 -1.57 -6.88 20.66
CA TYR A 4 -0.17 -6.45 20.72
C TYR A 4 0.14 -5.28 19.80
N GLY A 5 -0.47 -5.24 18.61
CA GLY A 5 -0.26 -4.16 17.64
C GLY A 5 -0.82 -2.84 18.14
N MET A 6 -2.03 -2.87 18.70
CA MET A 6 -2.62 -1.72 19.40
C MET A 6 -1.76 -1.23 20.56
N ALA A 7 -1.33 -2.13 21.45
CA ALA A 7 -0.56 -1.75 22.63
C ALA A 7 0.77 -1.09 22.25
N GLN A 8 1.41 -1.59 21.18
CA GLN A 8 2.65 -1.03 20.67
C GLN A 8 2.44 0.35 20.03
N SER A 9 1.38 0.54 19.25
CA SER A 9 1.14 1.80 18.54
C SER A 9 0.53 2.90 19.42
N LEU A 10 -0.17 2.53 20.49
CA LEU A 10 -0.84 3.46 21.40
C LEU A 10 0.11 4.53 21.96
N MET A 11 1.26 4.13 22.51
CA MET A 11 2.22 5.07 23.10
C MET A 11 2.81 6.03 22.06
N GLY A 12 3.09 5.53 20.86
CA GLY A 12 3.61 6.35 19.75
C GLY A 12 2.59 7.36 19.24
N ARG A 13 1.32 6.95 19.16
CA ARG A 13 0.23 7.83 18.72
C ARG A 13 -0.14 8.87 19.78
N LEU A 14 -0.16 8.51 21.06
CA LEU A 14 -0.40 9.47 22.14
C LEU A 14 0.67 10.56 22.24
N ALA A 15 1.90 10.27 21.83
CA ALA A 15 2.99 11.25 21.79
C ALA A 15 2.90 12.21 20.58
N ASP A 16 2.12 11.88 19.55
CA ASP A 16 2.01 12.68 18.33
C ASP A 16 0.86 13.70 18.47
N ALA A 17 1.22 14.98 18.47
CA ALA A 17 0.27 16.09 18.57
C ALA A 17 -0.77 16.11 17.43
N ARG A 18 -0.47 15.49 16.27
CA ARG A 18 -1.41 15.36 15.15
C ARG A 18 -2.61 14.47 15.46
N GLN A 19 -2.50 13.62 16.48
CA GLN A 19 -3.60 12.76 16.89
C GLN A 19 -4.66 13.51 17.71
N ALA A 20 -4.36 14.73 18.18
CA ALA A 20 -5.30 15.56 18.94
C ALA A 20 -6.44 16.14 18.08
N GLU A 21 -6.27 16.19 16.77
CA GLU A 21 -7.29 16.67 15.82
C GLU A 21 -8.29 15.57 15.40
N LEU A 22 -8.00 14.30 15.72
CA LEU A 22 -8.85 13.18 15.36
C LEU A 22 -9.98 13.01 16.37
N THR A 23 -11.13 12.58 15.85
CA THR A 23 -12.20 12.11 16.72
C THR A 23 -11.80 10.82 17.43
N HIS A 24 -12.39 10.57 18.59
CA HIS A 24 -12.15 9.33 19.35
C HIS A 24 -12.43 8.07 18.51
N ALA A 25 -13.44 8.12 17.64
CA ALA A 25 -13.78 7.00 16.76
C ALA A 25 -12.69 6.73 15.72
N GLU A 26 -12.13 7.78 15.11
CA GLU A 26 -11.02 7.66 14.15
C GLU A 26 -9.76 7.16 14.82
N PHE A 27 -9.44 7.66 16.01
CA PHE A 27 -8.28 7.21 16.78
C PHE A 27 -8.36 5.71 17.10
N VAL A 28 -9.52 5.24 17.58
CA VAL A 28 -9.76 3.81 17.82
C VAL A 28 -9.73 3.01 16.51
N GLY A 29 -10.23 3.56 15.42
CA GLY A 29 -10.14 2.97 14.08
C GLY A 29 -8.70 2.75 13.62
N LEU A 30 -7.82 3.73 13.85
CA LEU A 30 -6.39 3.63 13.54
C LEU A 30 -5.70 2.56 14.39
N LEU A 31 -6.00 2.51 15.69
CA LEU A 31 -5.50 1.46 16.57
C LEU A 31 -5.95 0.06 16.12
N ALA A 32 -7.19 -0.07 15.65
CA ALA A 32 -7.71 -1.32 15.07
C ALA A 32 -6.98 -1.72 13.79
N ALA A 33 -6.71 -0.75 12.90
CA ALA A 33 -5.93 -0.98 11.70
C ALA A 33 -4.50 -1.44 12.02
N ASP A 34 -3.86 -0.87 13.04
CA ASP A 34 -2.51 -1.27 13.46
C ASP A 34 -2.47 -2.71 13.98
N GLU A 35 -3.45 -3.13 14.78
CA GLU A 35 -3.55 -4.52 15.23
C GLU A 35 -3.78 -5.48 14.05
N GLN A 36 -4.62 -5.10 13.09
CA GLN A 36 -4.85 -5.90 11.89
C GLN A 36 -3.55 -6.03 11.09
N ALA A 37 -2.86 -4.93 10.83
CA ALA A 37 -1.56 -4.92 10.16
C ALA A 37 -0.52 -5.77 10.90
N HIS A 38 -0.49 -5.71 12.24
CA HIS A 38 0.41 -6.53 13.06
C HIS A 38 0.15 -8.03 12.86
N ARG A 39 -1.13 -8.44 12.84
CA ARG A 39 -1.52 -9.84 12.58
C ARG A 39 -1.16 -10.28 11.18
N ASP A 40 -1.38 -9.44 10.19
CA ASP A 40 -1.08 -9.74 8.78
C ASP A 40 0.43 -9.87 8.57
N CYS A 41 1.24 -8.96 9.12
CA CYS A 41 2.69 -9.07 9.15
C CYS A 41 3.16 -10.38 9.82
N LYS A 42 2.59 -10.74 10.96
CA LYS A 42 2.94 -11.98 11.67
C LYS A 42 2.55 -13.23 10.85
N ARG A 43 1.38 -13.20 10.21
CA ARG A 43 0.90 -14.27 9.32
C ARG A 43 1.82 -14.39 8.11
N LEU A 44 2.16 -13.29 7.45
CA LEU A 44 3.05 -13.23 6.30
C LEU A 44 4.42 -13.80 6.66
N ARG A 45 5.04 -13.35 7.76
CA ARG A 45 6.33 -13.90 8.23
C ARG A 45 6.28 -15.40 8.48
N ARG A 46 5.17 -15.91 9.03
CA ARG A 46 4.98 -17.36 9.20
C ARG A 46 4.87 -18.09 7.87
N LEU A 47 4.16 -17.53 6.90
CA LEU A 47 4.03 -18.11 5.55
C LEU A 47 5.38 -18.08 4.83
N LEU A 48 6.11 -16.97 4.88
CA LEU A 48 7.45 -16.85 4.31
C LEU A 48 8.43 -17.85 4.91
N ARG A 49 8.42 -18.05 6.23
CA ARG A 49 9.25 -19.10 6.87
C ARG A 49 8.91 -20.53 6.43
N ARG A 50 7.64 -20.79 6.09
CA ARG A 50 7.18 -22.10 5.62
C ARG A 50 7.42 -22.29 4.12
N ALA A 51 7.37 -21.20 3.36
CA ALA A 51 7.76 -21.19 1.97
C ALA A 51 9.29 -21.35 1.94
N HIS A 52 9.76 -22.56 1.69
CA HIS A 52 11.17 -22.83 1.40
C HIS A 52 11.54 -22.21 0.04
N MET A 53 11.57 -20.87 -0.01
CA MET A 53 11.94 -20.14 -1.21
C MET A 53 13.39 -20.48 -1.54
N LYS A 54 13.61 -20.97 -2.76
CA LYS A 54 14.93 -21.39 -3.26
C LYS A 54 15.91 -20.21 -3.43
N GLN A 55 15.41 -18.99 -3.31
CA GLN A 55 16.15 -17.75 -3.50
C GLN A 55 15.81 -16.81 -2.36
N ASP A 56 16.81 -16.21 -1.73
CA ASP A 56 16.62 -15.12 -0.77
C ASP A 56 16.00 -13.93 -1.52
N ALA A 57 14.70 -13.74 -1.32
CA ALA A 57 13.94 -12.64 -1.90
C ALA A 57 14.25 -11.35 -1.13
N SER A 58 15.39 -10.73 -1.42
CA SER A 58 15.64 -9.33 -1.07
C SER A 58 15.07 -8.41 -2.14
N LEU A 59 14.68 -7.18 -1.77
CA LEU A 59 14.12 -6.19 -2.69
C LEU A 59 15.10 -5.82 -3.82
N GLU A 60 16.40 -6.03 -3.58
CA GLU A 60 17.51 -5.80 -4.51
C GLU A 60 17.71 -6.96 -5.51
N ASN A 61 17.13 -8.13 -5.26
CA ASN A 61 17.33 -9.35 -6.07
C ASN A 61 16.22 -9.59 -7.10
N ILE A 62 15.43 -8.55 -7.40
CA ILE A 62 14.45 -8.60 -8.49
C ILE A 62 15.24 -8.64 -9.80
N ASP A 63 15.32 -9.81 -10.43
CA ASP A 63 15.96 -9.98 -11.72
C ASP A 63 15.12 -9.34 -12.83
N TYR A 64 15.34 -8.04 -13.05
CA TYR A 64 14.72 -7.27 -14.14
C TYR A 64 15.17 -7.72 -15.54
N ARG A 65 16.13 -8.65 -15.65
CA ARG A 65 16.67 -9.11 -16.94
C ARG A 65 15.80 -10.16 -17.62
N ARG A 66 14.87 -10.79 -16.90
CA ARG A 66 13.86 -11.65 -17.53
C ARG A 66 12.77 -10.80 -18.14
N SER A 67 12.95 -10.47 -19.43
CA SER A 67 11.83 -10.09 -20.28
C SER A 67 10.83 -11.25 -20.27
N ARG A 68 9.73 -11.11 -19.52
CA ARG A 68 8.63 -12.08 -19.54
C ARG A 68 7.87 -11.99 -20.86
N GLY A 69 8.52 -12.12 -22.01
CA GLY A 69 7.89 -12.15 -23.34
C GLY A 69 6.93 -11.00 -23.67
N LEU A 70 6.83 -9.98 -22.81
CA LEU A 70 5.99 -8.82 -22.99
C LEU A 70 6.84 -7.89 -23.83
N ASN A 71 6.58 -7.87 -25.13
CA ASN A 71 7.04 -6.81 -26.01
C ASN A 71 6.42 -5.50 -25.49
N VAL A 72 7.11 -4.88 -24.54
CA VAL A 72 6.76 -3.56 -23.98
C VAL A 72 6.59 -2.56 -25.13
N THR A 73 7.37 -2.74 -26.20
CA THR A 73 7.32 -1.97 -27.44
C THR A 73 6.01 -2.13 -28.23
N SER A 74 5.36 -3.30 -28.24
CA SER A 74 4.11 -3.48 -28.99
C SER A 74 2.90 -2.90 -28.26
N HIS A 75 2.83 -3.06 -26.93
CA HIS A 75 1.70 -2.56 -26.15
C HIS A 75 1.74 -1.04 -25.90
N LEU A 76 2.93 -0.42 -25.83
CA LEU A 76 3.05 1.04 -25.78
C LEU A 76 2.54 1.73 -27.05
N MET A 77 2.69 1.07 -28.21
CA MET A 77 2.24 1.62 -29.49
C MET A 77 0.72 1.57 -29.65
N GLU A 78 0.05 0.58 -29.05
CA GLU A 78 -1.42 0.49 -29.02
C GLU A 78 -2.05 1.51 -28.05
N ALA A 79 -1.44 1.72 -26.88
CA ALA A 79 -1.91 2.70 -25.90
C ALA A 79 -1.79 4.16 -26.38
N ALA A 80 -0.89 4.44 -27.33
CA ALA A 80 -0.72 5.78 -27.91
C ALA A 80 -1.74 6.11 -29.02
N SER A 81 -2.47 5.12 -29.54
CA SER A 81 -3.46 5.28 -30.61
C SER A 81 -4.85 5.67 -30.10
N VAL A 82 -5.10 5.56 -28.78
CA VAL A 82 -6.40 5.92 -28.20
C VAL A 82 -6.42 7.43 -27.91
N PRO A 83 -7.20 8.24 -28.65
CA PRO A 83 -7.36 9.64 -28.29
C PRO A 83 -8.03 9.73 -26.92
N LEU A 84 -7.31 10.28 -25.94
CA LEU A 84 -7.86 10.67 -24.64
C LEU A 84 -8.98 11.69 -24.89
N ASN A 85 -10.22 11.21 -24.81
CA ASN A 85 -11.42 12.01 -24.91
C ASN A 85 -11.42 13.05 -23.77
N ARG A 86 -11.04 14.30 -24.08
CA ARG A 86 -11.12 15.43 -23.16
C ARG A 86 -12.59 15.86 -23.04
N GLY A 87 -13.35 15.10 -22.27
CA GLY A 87 -14.69 15.46 -21.84
C GLY A 87 -14.65 16.60 -20.83
N HIS A 88 -15.14 17.75 -21.26
CA HIS A 88 -15.91 18.74 -20.51
C HIS A 88 -15.75 18.78 -18.97
N PHE A 89 -14.92 19.69 -18.47
CA PHE A 89 -15.17 20.35 -17.19
C PHE A 89 -15.49 21.82 -17.46
N SER A 90 -16.74 22.14 -17.21
CA SER A 90 -17.29 23.48 -17.06
C SER A 90 -16.49 24.24 -16.01
N GLU A 91 -15.89 25.38 -16.36
CA GLU A 91 -15.80 26.52 -15.46
C GLU A 91 -16.13 27.81 -16.23
N SER A 92 -17.26 28.35 -15.82
CA SER A 92 -17.72 29.72 -15.98
C SER A 92 -16.66 30.73 -15.57
N LEU A 93 -16.28 31.63 -16.49
CA LEU A 93 -15.84 32.98 -16.19
C LEU A 93 -16.02 33.85 -17.45
N LEU A 94 -17.21 34.42 -17.57
CA LEU A 94 -17.44 35.67 -18.29
C LEU A 94 -17.97 36.67 -17.28
N LEU A 95 -17.30 37.83 -17.24
CA LEU A 95 -17.38 38.98 -16.31
C LEU A 95 -16.58 38.83 -15.01
#